data_AF-A0A7S2S8V6-F1
#
_entry.id   AF-A0A7S2S8V6-F1
#
_cell.length_a   1.000
_cell.length_b   1.000
_cell.length_c   1.000
_cell.angle_alpha   90.00
_cell.angle_beta   90.00
_cell.angle_gamma   90.00
#
_symmetry.space_group_name_H-M   'P 1'
#
loop_
_entity.id
_entity.type
_entity.pdbx_description
1 polymer ?
#
loop_
_entity_poly.entity_id
_entity_poly.type
_entity_poly.pdbx_seq_one_letter_code
_entity_poly.pdbx_strand_id
1 'polypeptide(L)'
;VSQAIADSSPLQDDYAYYINDGVYGAFNNLVFDHATVRARHFRYTPSFADTVKVSEIDGLRRLHKSTTPKLDLENDKDNKLYASTVFGPTCDSIDVIARSVLLPKLKVGDWLYFQNMGAYTSAAASTFNGFTPTDKFYVCSIMPEYFEKLAVGPEAVTDNINKGKKDEVL
;
A
#
# COMPACT_ATOMS: atom_id res chain seq x y z
N VAL A 1 28.74 -17.95 19.13
CA VAL A 1 27.31 -17.70 18.89
C VAL A 1 26.61 -17.77 20.23
N SER A 2 26.42 -16.62 20.87
CA SER A 2 25.85 -16.56 22.21
C SER A 2 24.33 -16.57 22.08
N GLN A 3 23.74 -17.75 22.17
CA GLN A 3 22.30 -17.92 22.19
C GLN A 3 21.84 -17.67 23.63
N ALA A 4 21.32 -16.47 23.89
CA ALA A 4 20.69 -16.16 25.16
C ALA A 4 19.40 -16.98 25.25
N ILE A 5 19.35 -17.87 26.25
CA ILE A 5 18.10 -18.51 26.68
C ILE A 5 17.26 -17.38 27.28
N ALA A 6 16.19 -17.00 26.58
CA ALA A 6 15.22 -16.06 27.12
C ALA A 6 14.51 -16.72 28.30
N ASP A 7 14.50 -16.03 29.44
CA ASP A 7 13.74 -16.40 30.63
C ASP A 7 12.29 -16.75 30.26
N SER A 8 11.71 -17.65 31.04
CA SER A 8 10.39 -18.28 30.88
C SER A 8 9.18 -17.34 31.03
N SER A 9 9.32 -16.05 30.73
CA SER A 9 8.17 -15.18 30.47
C SER A 9 7.52 -15.63 29.16
N PRO A 10 6.19 -15.80 29.08
CA PRO A 10 5.54 -16.03 27.80
C PRO A 10 6.00 -14.95 26.82
N LEU A 11 6.24 -15.31 25.56
CA LEU A 11 6.42 -14.36 24.44
C LEU A 11 5.15 -13.50 24.37
N GLN A 12 5.06 -12.52 25.25
CA GLN A 12 3.98 -11.57 25.30
C GLN A 12 4.46 -10.40 24.47
N ASP A 13 3.79 -10.20 23.34
CA ASP A 13 4.02 -9.02 22.53
C ASP A 13 3.75 -7.76 23.38
N ASP A 14 4.64 -6.77 23.26
CA ASP A 14 4.59 -5.52 24.01
C ASP A 14 3.36 -4.68 23.63
N TYR A 15 2.91 -4.79 22.37
CA TYR A 15 1.79 -4.02 21.83
C TYR A 15 0.84 -4.86 20.98
N ALA A 16 -0.45 -4.52 21.07
CA ALA A 16 -1.51 -5.01 20.21
C ALA A 16 -2.12 -3.84 19.45
N TYR A 17 -2.04 -3.86 18.12
CA TYR A 17 -2.60 -2.83 17.25
C TYR A 17 -3.78 -3.39 16.47
N TYR A 18 -4.90 -2.69 16.48
CA TYR A 18 -6.09 -3.02 15.70
C TYR A 18 -6.16 -2.09 14.50
N ILE A 19 -6.29 -2.64 13.30
CA ILE A 19 -6.49 -1.86 12.08
C ILE A 19 -7.91 -2.05 11.53
N ASN A 20 -8.27 -1.25 10.53
CA ASN A 20 -9.62 -1.18 9.98
C ASN A 20 -9.89 -2.16 8.82
N ASP A 21 -9.01 -3.11 8.56
CA ASP A 21 -9.17 -4.18 7.58
C ASP A 21 -8.57 -5.48 8.17
N GLY A 22 -9.02 -6.65 7.73
CA GLY A 22 -8.71 -7.92 8.41
C GLY A 22 -8.81 -9.13 7.51
N VAL A 23 -8.76 -10.32 8.11
CA VAL A 23 -8.79 -11.61 7.40
C VAL A 23 -10.10 -11.85 6.65
N TYR A 24 -11.17 -11.16 7.05
CA TYR A 24 -12.46 -11.17 6.36
C TYR A 24 -12.54 -10.15 5.21
N GLY A 25 -11.58 -9.23 5.12
CA GLY A 25 -11.47 -8.18 4.11
C GLY A 25 -10.30 -8.45 3.15
N ALA A 26 -9.36 -7.52 3.04
CA ALA A 26 -8.25 -7.65 2.09
C ALA A 26 -7.21 -8.71 2.48
N PHE A 27 -7.17 -9.16 3.74
CA PHE A 27 -6.20 -10.12 4.25
C PHE A 27 -6.70 -11.57 4.24
N ASN A 28 -7.79 -11.86 3.52
CA ASN A 28 -8.27 -13.24 3.38
C ASN A 28 -7.24 -14.17 2.68
N ASN A 29 -6.32 -13.60 1.89
CA ASN A 29 -5.19 -14.32 1.31
C ASN A 29 -4.29 -14.99 2.36
N LEU A 30 -4.26 -14.51 3.61
CA LEU A 30 -3.55 -15.20 4.69
C LEU A 30 -4.12 -16.59 4.96
N VAL A 31 -5.45 -16.73 4.82
CA VAL A 31 -6.19 -17.97 5.08
C VAL A 31 -6.28 -18.83 3.83
N PHE A 32 -6.66 -18.24 2.69
CA PHE A 32 -7.00 -18.98 1.48
C PHE A 32 -5.84 -19.15 0.48
N ASP A 33 -4.83 -18.28 0.54
CA ASP A 33 -3.70 -18.27 -0.40
C ASP A 33 -2.34 -18.47 0.31
N HIS A 34 -2.37 -18.72 1.63
CA HIS A 34 -1.18 -18.86 2.47
C HIS A 34 -0.17 -17.70 2.34
N ALA A 35 -0.68 -16.50 2.05
CA ALA A 35 0.15 -15.32 1.87
C ALA A 35 0.86 -14.97 3.18
N THR A 36 2.08 -14.41 3.06
CA THR A 36 2.78 -13.80 4.18
C THR A 36 2.87 -12.30 3.94
N VAL A 37 2.39 -11.52 4.90
CA VAL A 37 2.42 -10.05 4.83
C VAL A 37 3.41 -9.47 5.83
N ARG A 38 3.91 -8.28 5.53
CA ARG A 38 4.80 -7.53 6.42
C ARG A 38 4.23 -6.16 6.70
N ALA A 39 3.77 -5.95 7.93
CA ALA A 39 3.37 -4.63 8.41
C ALA A 39 4.56 -3.68 8.41
N ARG A 40 4.35 -2.46 7.90
CA ARG A 40 5.35 -1.39 7.92
C ARG A 40 4.70 -0.07 8.31
N HIS A 41 5.34 0.65 9.22
CA HIS A 41 4.90 1.99 9.61
C HIS A 41 5.09 2.97 8.45
N PHE A 42 4.03 3.69 8.10
CA PHE A 42 4.06 4.79 7.15
C PHE A 42 4.48 6.07 7.87
N ARG A 43 5.77 6.42 7.76
CA ARG A 43 6.44 7.51 8.50
C ARG A 43 6.16 8.91 7.95
N TYR A 44 4.89 9.19 7.66
CA TYR A 44 4.47 10.46 7.12
C TYR A 44 3.24 10.93 7.89
N THR A 45 3.36 12.05 8.61
CA THR A 45 2.19 12.69 9.18
C THR A 45 1.74 13.80 8.23
N PRO A 46 0.53 13.67 7.65
CA PRO A 46 0.02 14.67 6.74
C PRO A 46 -0.17 15.97 7.51
N SER A 47 0.51 17.03 7.10
CA SER A 47 0.12 18.38 7.48
C SER A 47 -1.12 18.76 6.66
N PHE A 48 -2.03 19.56 7.23
CA PHE A 48 -3.15 20.13 6.47
C PHE A 48 -2.68 20.95 5.24
N ALA A 49 -1.42 21.40 5.25
CA ALA A 49 -0.77 22.07 4.12
C ALA A 49 -0.31 21.12 3.00
N ASP A 50 -0.25 19.81 3.26
CA ASP A 50 0.16 18.80 2.28
C ASP A 50 -1.01 18.40 1.38
N THR A 51 -1.58 19.40 0.70
CA THR A 51 -2.64 19.18 -0.27
C THR A 51 -2.01 18.75 -1.59
N VAL A 52 -2.34 17.55 -2.08
CA VAL A 52 -2.02 17.19 -3.47
C VAL A 52 -2.92 18.03 -4.37
N LYS A 53 -2.33 18.91 -5.18
CA LYS A 53 -3.10 19.66 -6.17
C LYS A 53 -3.50 18.71 -7.28
N VAL A 54 -4.80 18.60 -7.55
CA VAL A 54 -5.32 17.78 -8.64
C VAL A 54 -5.71 18.70 -9.78
N SER A 55 -5.21 18.45 -10.98
CA SER A 55 -5.73 19.07 -12.19
C SER A 55 -6.40 18.02 -13.05
N GLU A 56 -7.51 18.37 -13.68
CA GLU A 56 -8.17 17.53 -14.67
C GLU A 56 -7.72 17.97 -16.06
N ILE A 57 -7.13 17.03 -16.81
CA ILE A 57 -6.72 17.23 -18.21
C ILE A 57 -7.21 15.99 -18.96
N ASP A 58 -8.06 16.20 -19.98
CA ASP A 58 -8.60 15.14 -20.84
C ASP A 58 -9.31 13.99 -20.10
N GLY A 59 -10.04 14.32 -19.04
CA GLY A 59 -10.73 13.34 -18.18
C GLY A 59 -9.81 12.55 -17.25
N LEU A 60 -8.50 12.83 -17.26
CA LEU A 60 -7.52 12.24 -16.36
C LEU A 60 -7.14 13.22 -15.24
N ARG A 61 -7.17 12.74 -14.00
CA ARG A 61 -6.72 13.50 -12.82
C ARG A 61 -5.20 13.40 -12.69
N ARG A 62 -4.48 14.49 -12.98
CA ARG A 62 -3.04 14.60 -12.72
C ARG A 62 -2.79 15.10 -11.30
N LEU A 63 -1.96 14.38 -10.55
CA LEU A 63 -1.50 14.75 -9.22
C LEU A 63 -0.25 15.61 -9.33
N HIS A 64 -0.30 16.84 -8.83
CA HIS A 64 0.84 17.75 -8.76
C HIS A 64 1.46 17.69 -7.37
N LYS A 65 2.77 17.50 -7.33
CA LYS A 65 3.54 17.54 -6.07
C LYS A 65 3.53 18.97 -5.53
N SER A 66 2.68 19.24 -4.54
CA SER A 66 2.54 20.58 -3.98
C SER A 66 3.65 20.91 -2.98
N THR A 67 4.20 19.92 -2.27
CA THR A 67 5.28 20.13 -1.28
C THR A 67 6.09 18.84 -1.09
N THR A 68 7.36 18.96 -0.74
CA THR A 68 8.17 17.81 -0.30
C THR A 68 7.63 17.35 1.05
N PRO A 69 7.14 16.11 1.18
CA PRO A 69 6.62 15.61 2.45
C PRO A 69 7.72 15.72 3.51
N LYS A 70 7.43 16.38 4.63
CA LYS A 70 8.31 16.32 5.80
C LYS A 70 8.15 14.92 6.39
N LEU A 71 9.21 14.14 6.34
CA LEU A 71 9.27 12.89 7.10
C LEU A 71 9.24 13.24 8.58
N ASP A 72 8.46 12.50 9.35
CA ASP A 72 8.38 12.65 10.80
C ASP A 72 9.62 12.05 11.46
N LEU A 73 10.75 12.73 11.27
CA LEU A 73 12.05 12.35 11.82
C LEU A 73 12.11 12.51 13.34
N GLU A 74 11.20 13.29 13.93
CA GLU A 74 11.17 13.50 15.39
C GLU A 74 10.69 12.27 16.16
N ASN A 75 9.76 11.48 15.60
CA ASN A 75 9.34 10.19 16.17
C ASN A 75 10.42 9.10 16.00
N ASP A 76 11.46 9.33 15.19
CA ASP A 76 12.52 8.35 14.89
C ASP A 76 13.71 8.40 15.86
N LYS A 77 13.70 9.33 16.84
CA LYS A 77 14.83 9.51 17.78
C LYS A 77 15.06 8.30 18.70
N ASP A 78 14.04 7.47 18.93
CA ASP A 78 14.15 6.28 19.78
C ASP A 78 14.48 5.01 18.97
N ASN A 79 14.14 4.93 17.66
CA ASN A 79 14.25 3.76 16.76
C ASN A 79 13.98 2.38 17.41
N LYS A 80 13.30 2.37 18.55
CA LYS A 80 13.12 1.22 19.40
C LYS A 80 11.94 0.45 18.85
N LEU A 81 12.21 -0.80 18.51
CA LEU A 81 11.21 -1.71 18.00
C LEU A 81 10.72 -2.61 19.13
N TYR A 82 9.43 -2.90 19.07
CA TYR A 82 8.72 -3.68 20.06
C TYR A 82 8.05 -4.86 19.36
N ALA A 83 8.06 -6.02 20.00
CA ALA A 83 7.31 -7.17 19.49
C ALA A 83 5.83 -6.82 19.56
N SER A 84 5.14 -6.89 18.42
CA SER A 84 3.77 -6.42 18.28
C SER A 84 2.90 -7.41 17.53
N THR A 85 1.63 -7.54 17.92
CA THR A 85 0.61 -8.22 17.11
C THR A 85 -0.30 -7.18 16.44
N VAL A 86 -0.61 -7.40 15.16
CA VAL A 86 -1.58 -6.62 14.38
C VAL A 86 -2.83 -7.46 14.17
N PHE A 87 -3.96 -6.93 14.63
CA PHE A 87 -5.30 -7.52 14.56
C PHE A 87 -6.14 -6.79 13.51
N GLY A 88 -7.08 -7.52 12.91
CA GLY A 88 -8.17 -6.90 12.16
C GLY A 88 -9.28 -6.37 13.08
N PRO A 89 -10.33 -5.78 12.51
CA PRO A 89 -11.35 -5.07 13.27
C PRO A 89 -12.47 -5.97 13.83
N THR A 90 -12.50 -7.25 13.48
CA THR A 90 -13.61 -8.13 13.83
C THR A 90 -13.47 -8.69 15.25
N CYS A 91 -14.58 -9.17 15.78
CA CYS A 91 -14.60 -9.81 17.11
C CYS A 91 -14.09 -11.27 17.07
N ASP A 92 -13.65 -11.77 15.90
CA ASP A 92 -13.16 -13.14 15.78
C ASP A 92 -11.69 -13.22 16.20
N SER A 93 -11.37 -14.20 17.04
CA SER A 93 -10.02 -14.48 17.51
C SER A 93 -9.03 -14.86 16.40
N ILE A 94 -9.52 -15.31 15.24
CA ILE A 94 -8.68 -15.63 14.08
C ILE A 94 -8.31 -14.39 13.25
N ASP A 95 -8.94 -13.24 13.51
CA ASP A 95 -8.70 -12.00 12.77
C ASP A 95 -7.38 -11.32 13.18
N VAL A 96 -6.30 -12.01 12.85
CA VAL A 96 -4.93 -11.66 13.19
C VAL A 96 -4.10 -11.63 11.93
N ILE A 97 -3.51 -10.49 11.65
CA ILE A 97 -2.81 -10.20 10.40
C ILE A 97 -1.33 -10.55 10.51
N ALA A 98 -0.71 -10.21 11.64
CA ALA A 98 0.69 -10.49 11.88
C ALA A 98 0.97 -10.60 13.38
N ARG A 99 1.78 -11.59 13.78
CA ARG A 99 2.19 -11.80 15.18
C ARG A 99 3.68 -11.54 15.34
N SER A 100 4.09 -11.04 16.51
CA SER A 100 5.49 -10.81 16.87
C SER A 100 6.28 -10.04 15.80
N VAL A 101 5.63 -9.07 15.17
CA VAL A 101 6.28 -8.15 14.23
C VAL A 101 6.94 -7.01 14.97
N LEU A 102 8.17 -6.68 14.59
CA LEU A 102 8.90 -5.56 15.16
C LEU A 102 8.40 -4.25 14.56
N LEU A 103 7.70 -3.47 15.38
CA LEU A 103 7.18 -2.16 15.02
C LEU A 103 7.67 -1.10 16.02
N PRO A 104 7.84 0.17 15.59
CA PRO A 104 7.98 1.25 16.54
C PRO A 104 6.67 1.39 17.35
N LYS A 105 6.72 2.15 18.44
CA LYS A 105 5.49 2.49 19.17
C LYS A 105 4.58 3.35 18.28
N LEU A 106 3.39 2.86 17.97
CA LEU A 106 2.39 3.54 17.16
C LEU A 106 1.32 4.19 18.04
N LYS A 107 0.65 5.20 17.50
CA LYS A 107 -0.50 5.88 18.07
C LYS A 107 -1.74 5.63 17.20
N VAL A 108 -2.91 5.81 17.80
CA VAL A 108 -4.17 5.80 17.04
C VAL A 108 -4.11 6.90 15.98
N GLY A 109 -4.38 6.54 14.73
CA GLY A 109 -4.27 7.42 13.57
C GLY A 109 -2.98 7.25 12.76
N ASP A 110 -1.97 6.55 13.29
CA ASP A 110 -0.80 6.17 12.50
C ASP A 110 -1.18 5.13 11.45
N TRP A 111 -0.50 5.17 10.31
CA TRP A 111 -0.81 4.31 9.17
C TRP A 111 0.19 3.16 9.07
N LEU A 112 -0.34 1.96 8.85
CA LEU A 112 0.43 0.80 8.40
C LEU A 112 0.20 0.60 6.91
N TYR A 113 1.24 0.20 6.19
CA TYR A 113 1.12 -0.22 4.80
C TYR A 113 1.63 -1.64 4.59
N PHE A 114 1.02 -2.31 3.62
CA PHE A 114 1.31 -3.68 3.24
C PHE A 114 1.51 -3.72 1.72
N GLN A 115 2.69 -4.16 1.29
CA GLN A 115 3.02 -4.27 -0.13
C GLN A 115 2.58 -5.63 -0.67
N ASN A 116 2.49 -5.74 -1.99
CA ASN A 116 2.20 -6.99 -2.71
C ASN A 116 0.79 -7.57 -2.44
N MET A 117 -0.16 -6.71 -2.08
CA MET A 117 -1.56 -7.08 -1.78
C MET A 117 -2.49 -7.09 -3.02
N GLY A 118 -1.95 -7.47 -4.18
CA GLY A 118 -2.70 -7.40 -5.46
C GLY A 118 -3.48 -8.67 -5.82
N ALA A 119 -2.98 -9.85 -5.45
CA ALA A 119 -3.57 -11.14 -5.80
C ALA A 119 -4.32 -11.76 -4.62
N TYR A 120 -5.50 -12.33 -4.88
CA TYR A 120 -6.35 -13.04 -3.91
C TYR A 120 -6.69 -12.24 -2.64
N THR A 121 -6.67 -10.91 -2.72
CA THR A 121 -7.05 -10.00 -1.62
C THR A 121 -8.49 -9.55 -1.78
N SER A 122 -8.73 -8.36 -2.33
CA SER A 122 -10.06 -7.77 -2.47
C SER A 122 -11.06 -8.61 -3.28
N ALA A 123 -10.58 -9.55 -4.10
CA ALA A 123 -11.42 -10.43 -4.91
C ALA A 123 -12.31 -11.37 -4.08
N ALA A 124 -11.88 -11.73 -2.86
CA ALA A 124 -12.62 -12.61 -1.95
C ALA A 124 -12.97 -11.91 -0.61
N ALA A 125 -12.94 -10.58 -0.58
CA ALA A 125 -13.32 -9.81 0.60
C ALA A 125 -14.82 -9.94 0.87
N SER A 126 -15.17 -10.08 2.14
CA SER A 126 -16.53 -10.13 2.65
C SER A 126 -16.89 -8.87 3.45
N THR A 127 -18.16 -8.75 3.83
CA THR A 127 -18.65 -7.71 4.73
C THR A 127 -18.99 -8.24 6.12
N PHE A 128 -18.23 -9.23 6.59
CA PHE A 128 -18.39 -9.78 7.94
C PHE A 128 -18.29 -8.67 9.01
N ASN A 129 -19.12 -8.75 10.05
CA ASN A 129 -19.33 -7.69 11.04
C ASN A 129 -19.77 -6.31 10.46
N GLY A 130 -20.19 -6.24 9.20
CA GLY A 130 -20.66 -5.01 8.56
C GLY A 130 -19.57 -4.05 8.10
N PHE A 131 -18.29 -4.47 8.12
CA PHE A 131 -17.19 -3.65 7.62
C PHE A 131 -17.18 -3.61 6.10
N THR A 132 -17.03 -2.42 5.52
CA THR A 132 -17.00 -2.23 4.07
C THR A 132 -15.63 -2.58 3.50
N PRO A 133 -15.54 -3.21 2.31
CA PRO A 133 -14.24 -3.47 1.68
C PRO A 133 -13.51 -2.19 1.33
N THR A 134 -12.19 -2.21 1.44
CA THR A 134 -11.31 -1.05 1.21
C THR A 134 -11.47 -0.46 -0.19
N ASP A 135 -11.51 0.87 -0.27
CA ASP A 135 -11.54 1.62 -1.54
C ASP A 135 -10.25 1.41 -2.35
N LYS A 136 -10.37 1.48 -3.68
CA LYS A 136 -9.23 1.33 -4.60
C LYS A 136 -9.00 2.63 -5.36
N PHE A 137 -7.77 3.12 -5.29
CA PHE A 137 -7.30 4.26 -6.06
C PHE A 137 -6.26 3.79 -7.07
N TYR A 138 -6.53 4.02 -8.36
CA TYR A 138 -5.62 3.64 -9.43
C TYR A 138 -4.63 4.77 -9.71
N VAL A 139 -3.35 4.43 -9.75
CA VAL A 139 -2.26 5.35 -10.09
C VAL A 139 -1.46 4.75 -11.24
N CYS A 140 -1.00 5.59 -12.16
CA CYS A 140 -0.12 5.19 -13.25
C CYS A 140 1.20 5.96 -13.11
N SER A 141 2.32 5.25 -13.06
CA SER A 141 3.64 5.87 -13.04
C SER A 141 4.09 6.38 -14.41
N ILE A 142 3.42 5.92 -15.46
CA ILE A 142 3.70 6.31 -16.84
C ILE A 142 2.91 7.57 -17.15
N MET A 143 3.58 8.61 -17.67
CA MET A 143 2.88 9.82 -18.11
C MET A 143 1.94 9.47 -19.27
N PRO A 144 0.76 10.10 -19.36
CA PRO A 144 -0.24 9.80 -20.40
C PRO A 144 0.32 9.79 -21.83
N GLU A 145 1.28 10.68 -22.12
CA GLU A 145 1.94 10.79 -23.44
C GLU A 145 2.68 9.51 -23.88
N TYR A 146 3.12 8.67 -22.94
CA TYR A 146 3.74 7.37 -23.23
C TYR A 146 2.71 6.23 -23.29
N PHE A 147 1.52 6.42 -22.73
CA PHE A 147 0.43 5.44 -22.76
C PHE A 147 -0.10 5.27 -24.18
N GLU A 148 -0.25 6.37 -24.92
CA GLU A 148 -0.70 6.34 -26.32
C GLU A 148 0.20 5.43 -27.16
N LYS A 149 1.53 5.57 -27.04
CA LYS A 149 2.51 4.74 -27.76
C LYS A 149 2.44 3.25 -27.42
N LEU A 150 2.03 2.90 -26.20
CA LEU A 150 1.84 1.50 -25.76
C LEU A 150 0.50 0.94 -26.25
N ALA A 151 -0.54 1.77 -26.32
CA ALA A 151 -1.88 1.37 -26.71
C ALA A 151 -2.02 1.11 -28.22
N VAL A 152 -1.23 1.80 -29.08
CA VAL A 152 -1.33 1.60 -30.54
C VAL A 152 -0.66 0.31 -31.05
N GLY A 153 0.01 -0.45 -30.17
CA GLY A 153 0.73 -1.66 -30.54
C GLY A 153 1.97 -1.40 -31.41
N PRO A 154 2.83 -2.41 -31.62
CA PRO A 154 4.07 -2.28 -32.38
C PRO A 154 3.85 -1.94 -33.88
N GLU A 155 2.64 -2.14 -34.41
CA GLU A 155 2.35 -1.97 -35.83
C GLU A 155 2.10 -0.50 -36.25
N ALA A 156 1.78 0.39 -35.30
CA ALA A 156 1.53 1.80 -35.63
C ALA A 156 2.81 2.63 -35.85
N VAL A 157 3.97 2.11 -35.47
CA VAL A 157 5.26 2.81 -35.65
C VAL A 157 5.71 2.74 -37.12
N THR A 158 5.29 1.73 -37.88
CA THR A 158 5.70 1.54 -39.28
C THR A 158 4.95 2.41 -40.30
N ASP A 159 3.75 2.89 -39.97
CA ASP A 159 2.94 3.70 -40.92
C ASP A 159 3.41 5.15 -41.03
N ASN A 160 4.07 5.69 -40.00
CA ASN A 160 4.58 7.07 -40.03
C ASN A 160 5.90 7.23 -40.80
N ILE A 161 6.61 6.14 -41.12
CA ILE A 161 7.82 6.21 -41.96
C ILE A 161 7.46 6.25 -43.46
N ASN A 162 6.31 5.68 -43.86
CA ASN A 162 5.92 5.61 -45.27
C ASN A 162 5.01 6.75 -45.75
N LYS A 163 4.41 7.54 -44.84
CA LYS A 163 3.62 8.72 -45.23
C LYS A 163 4.47 9.94 -45.63
N GLY A 164 5.72 10.03 -45.18
CA GLY A 164 6.63 11.14 -45.52
C GLY A 164 7.33 11.05 -46.89
N LYS A 165 7.04 10.01 -47.71
CA LYS A 165 7.73 9.77 -48.99
C LYS A 165 6.83 9.86 -50.23
N LYS A 166 5.55 10.20 -50.09
CA LYS A 166 4.61 10.28 -51.22
C LYS A 166 4.32 11.69 -51.74
N ASP A 167 4.83 12.73 -51.09
CA ASP A 167 4.53 14.13 -51.44
C ASP A 167 5.67 14.86 -52.19
N GLU A 168 6.70 14.15 -52.69
CA GLU A 168 7.83 14.74 -53.44
C GLU A 168 7.90 14.35 -54.93
N VAL A 169 6.83 13.76 -55.50
CA VAL A 169 6.77 13.55 -56.96
C VAL A 169 5.39 13.92 -57.50
N LEU A 170 5.22 15.21 -57.82
CA LEU A 170 4.50 15.73 -58.98
C LEU A 170 4.78 17.23 -59.14
#